data_AF-A0A7J4RLM5-F1
#
_entry.id   AF-A0A7J4RLM5-F1
#
_cell.length_a   1.000
_cell.length_b   1.000
_cell.length_c   1.000
_cell.angle_alpha   90.00
_cell.angle_beta   90.00
_cell.angle_gamma   90.00
#
_symmetry.space_group_name_H-M   'P 1'
#
loop_
_entity.id
_entity.type
_entity.pdbx_description
1 polymer ?
#
loop_
_entity_poly.entity_id
_entity_poly.type
_entity_poly.pdbx_seq_one_letter_code
_entity_poly.pdbx_strand_id
1 'polypeptide(L)'
;MIIVSMMLLSSMTAVVSAQDEGDEEEFFEYHTIASLGDSTLGSDPTGYRGPFASMHAANLMDLDYYEGAVGGDRSWTLIEAGRHTDIAENYGEGTLVTMMVGAWDFIDSDFQIVNEDYSFISHLEENFTIILDTLTDSNIDVLVWTLPNMSFLPFLTQIFPTEKHQFFTEASILWAERLTEIAAEYGGSVQVFDLMGASDDLLQNSSARTLGEFEVISPPEMCDKNCIMIDSLHPTSVGQGLLANYMMGAINEKFPSSDGDYPYLSQEDLIALTSFNSTSEETEKTFIEGDVTEACFDWTDASYRDMYLTITVDGEDVPVPRYVGFNTEVCKQSTHVMYTGSRVINVVTDVSNNLTLNDFFRIWGENFSSTTLMDNVLLEGGSLDIFIDLVKYEGDWESIPVEGVISIEIIFTSPIEVLADDGTESGDSVPGFSILLVLSSVLCAVVVSRRRH
;
A
#
# COMPACT_ATOMS: atom_id res chain seq x y z
N MET A 1 -62.66 58.51 -51.34
CA MET A 1 -63.13 57.86 -50.09
C MET A 1 -63.17 56.36 -50.38
N ILE A 2 -62.44 55.56 -49.58
CA ILE A 2 -62.38 54.08 -49.53
C ILE A 2 -61.72 53.46 -50.78
N ILE A 3 -60.41 53.16 -50.85
CA ILE A 3 -59.49 52.29 -50.06
C ILE A 3 -59.91 50.81 -50.03
N VAL A 4 -59.16 50.05 -50.84
CA VAL A 4 -59.09 48.59 -50.95
C VAL A 4 -58.29 48.05 -49.76
N SER A 5 -58.82 47.03 -49.08
CA SER A 5 -58.06 46.22 -48.11
C SER A 5 -57.53 44.96 -48.80
N MET A 6 -56.24 44.69 -48.60
CA MET A 6 -55.56 43.48 -49.02
C MET A 6 -54.88 42.90 -47.78
N MET A 7 -55.16 41.62 -47.50
CA MET A 7 -54.62 40.86 -46.38
C MET A 7 -53.10 40.69 -46.50
N LEU A 8 -52.39 40.76 -45.37
CA LEU A 8 -51.03 40.25 -45.18
C LEU A 8 -50.97 39.49 -43.85
N LEU A 9 -50.50 38.24 -43.92
CA LEU A 9 -50.14 37.41 -42.78
C LEU A 9 -48.87 37.96 -42.12
N SER A 10 -48.85 38.03 -40.79
CA SER A 10 -47.62 38.24 -40.00
C SER A 10 -47.33 37.00 -39.15
N SER A 11 -46.19 36.37 -39.43
CA SER A 11 -45.52 35.39 -38.59
C SER A 11 -45.01 36.05 -37.31
N MET A 12 -45.38 35.51 -36.14
CA MET A 12 -44.78 35.89 -34.86
C MET A 12 -43.60 34.96 -34.56
N THR A 13 -42.39 35.48 -34.70
CA THR A 13 -41.19 34.92 -34.06
C THR A 13 -41.18 35.36 -32.61
N ALA A 14 -41.35 34.42 -31.68
CA ALA A 14 -41.04 34.66 -30.27
C ALA A 14 -39.52 34.80 -30.15
N VAL A 15 -39.07 35.98 -29.73
CA VAL A 15 -37.70 36.19 -29.29
C VAL A 15 -37.59 35.54 -27.91
N VAL A 16 -36.98 34.35 -27.86
CA VAL A 16 -36.46 33.79 -26.61
C VAL A 16 -35.23 34.62 -26.27
N SER A 17 -35.34 35.46 -25.24
CA SER A 17 -34.16 35.98 -24.55
C SER A 17 -33.56 34.81 -23.78
N ALA A 18 -32.43 34.28 -24.27
CA ALA A 18 -31.54 33.49 -23.44
C ALA A 18 -31.10 34.42 -22.29
N GLN A 19 -31.59 34.15 -21.09
CA GLN A 19 -30.86 34.54 -19.90
C GLN A 19 -29.64 33.63 -19.87
N ASP A 20 -28.47 34.23 -20.05
CA ASP A 20 -27.22 33.70 -19.50
C ASP A 20 -27.49 33.40 -18.02
N GLU A 21 -27.72 32.14 -17.68
CA GLU A 21 -27.39 31.63 -16.36
C GLU A 21 -25.87 31.63 -16.33
N GLY A 22 -25.28 32.74 -15.89
CA GLY A 22 -23.87 32.73 -15.51
C GLY A 22 -23.77 31.80 -14.31
N ASP A 23 -22.93 30.78 -14.42
CA ASP A 23 -22.51 29.95 -13.30
C ASP A 23 -22.06 30.91 -12.18
N GLU A 24 -22.82 30.96 -11.08
CA GLU A 24 -22.31 31.60 -9.86
C GLU A 24 -21.10 30.77 -9.44
N GLU A 25 -19.91 31.38 -9.37
CA GLU A 25 -18.71 30.72 -8.87
C GLU A 25 -19.02 30.19 -7.46
N GLU A 26 -19.14 28.87 -7.33
CA GLU A 26 -19.38 28.18 -6.07
C GLU A 26 -18.06 28.12 -5.30
N PHE A 27 -18.03 28.73 -4.12
CA PHE A 27 -16.86 28.75 -3.25
C PHE A 27 -17.09 27.85 -2.04
N PHE A 28 -16.03 27.18 -1.61
CA PHE A 28 -16.06 26.26 -0.48
C PHE A 28 -15.35 26.87 0.73
N GLU A 29 -16.00 26.87 1.89
CA GLU A 29 -15.41 27.28 3.17
C GLU A 29 -15.20 26.05 4.05
N TYR A 30 -13.97 25.53 4.06
CA TYR A 30 -13.60 24.44 4.94
C TYR A 30 -13.00 24.96 6.25
N HIS A 31 -13.13 24.18 7.32
CA HIS A 31 -12.42 24.37 8.58
C HIS A 31 -11.47 23.21 8.91
N THR A 32 -11.65 22.05 8.26
CA THR A 32 -10.88 20.83 8.57
C THR A 32 -10.56 20.03 7.32
N ILE A 33 -9.33 19.51 7.27
CA ILE A 33 -8.99 18.36 6.42
C ILE A 33 -8.84 17.12 7.29
N ALA A 34 -9.51 16.05 6.88
CA ALA A 34 -9.36 14.73 7.49
C ALA A 34 -8.72 13.75 6.49
N SER A 35 -7.72 12.97 6.92
CA SER A 35 -7.24 11.84 6.12
C SER A 35 -8.02 10.57 6.45
N LEU A 36 -8.32 9.77 5.43
CA LEU A 36 -8.97 8.46 5.57
C LEU A 36 -8.29 7.47 4.63
N GLY A 37 -7.79 6.35 5.14
CA GLY A 37 -7.01 5.48 4.27
C GLY A 37 -6.00 4.59 4.96
N ASP A 38 -4.97 4.23 4.19
CA ASP A 38 -3.87 3.37 4.61
C ASP A 38 -2.60 4.16 5.02
N SER A 39 -1.44 3.49 4.97
CA SER A 39 -0.14 4.02 5.38
C SER A 39 0.40 5.14 4.47
N THR A 40 -0.23 5.35 3.32
CA THR A 40 0.12 6.45 2.40
C THR A 40 -0.35 7.81 2.92
N LEU A 41 -1.44 7.83 3.68
CA LEU A 41 -2.11 9.06 4.19
C LEU A 41 -2.09 9.19 5.72
N GLY A 42 -1.54 8.21 6.44
CA GLY A 42 -1.53 8.20 7.90
C GLY A 42 -0.66 7.09 8.48
N SER A 43 -0.53 7.07 9.80
CA SER A 43 0.31 6.12 10.54
C SER A 43 1.74 6.10 10.05
N ASP A 44 2.47 7.17 10.39
CA ASP A 44 3.92 7.21 10.29
C ASP A 44 4.56 6.95 11.66
N PRO A 45 4.70 5.67 12.08
CA PRO A 45 5.41 5.36 13.31
C PRO A 45 6.91 5.67 13.20
N THR A 46 7.45 5.97 12.02
CA THR A 46 8.89 6.24 11.86
C THR A 46 9.21 7.74 11.87
N GLY A 47 8.23 8.60 11.59
CA GLY A 47 8.39 10.06 11.51
C GLY A 47 9.10 10.54 10.23
N TYR A 48 9.45 9.64 9.32
CA TYR A 48 10.19 9.92 8.08
C TYR A 48 9.31 9.89 6.83
N ARG A 49 8.05 9.46 6.95
CA ARG A 49 7.06 9.47 5.86
C ARG A 49 6.27 10.76 5.87
N GLY A 50 6.10 11.39 7.02
CA GLY A 50 5.42 12.66 7.20
C GLY A 50 6.33 13.89 6.96
N PRO A 51 5.75 15.09 6.82
CA PRO A 51 4.31 15.35 6.84
C PRO A 51 3.60 14.76 5.62
N PHE A 52 2.42 14.17 5.82
CA PHE A 52 1.64 13.59 4.73
C PHE A 52 1.09 14.67 3.79
N ALA A 53 0.80 14.30 2.54
CA ALA A 53 0.22 15.24 1.57
C ALA A 53 -1.07 15.92 2.09
N SER A 54 -1.93 15.16 2.80
CA SER A 54 -3.15 15.66 3.46
C SER A 54 -2.86 16.72 4.54
N MET A 55 -1.82 16.51 5.34
CA MET A 55 -1.37 17.47 6.36
C MET A 55 -0.75 18.72 5.72
N HIS A 56 0.00 18.56 4.62
CA HIS A 56 0.49 19.70 3.84
C HIS A 56 -0.66 20.55 3.30
N ALA A 57 -1.71 19.93 2.75
CA ALA A 57 -2.89 20.67 2.30
C ALA A 57 -3.59 21.41 3.44
N ALA A 58 -3.75 20.77 4.60
CA ALA A 58 -4.36 21.42 5.76
C ALA A 58 -3.58 22.69 6.14
N ASN A 59 -2.26 22.60 6.18
CA ASN A 59 -1.39 23.74 6.48
C ASN A 59 -1.44 24.83 5.40
N LEU A 60 -1.49 24.47 4.11
CA LEU A 60 -1.57 25.42 2.99
C LEU A 60 -2.91 26.14 2.96
N MET A 61 -3.98 25.48 3.39
CA MET A 61 -5.33 26.03 3.50
C MET A 61 -5.60 26.71 4.84
N ASP A 62 -4.65 26.67 5.79
CA ASP A 62 -4.79 27.17 7.18
C ASP A 62 -5.96 26.53 7.95
N LEU A 63 -6.07 25.21 7.86
CA LEU A 63 -7.16 24.39 8.42
C LEU A 63 -6.68 23.46 9.53
N ASP A 64 -7.62 23.02 10.38
CA ASP A 64 -7.36 21.93 11.32
C ASP A 64 -7.12 20.62 10.56
N TYR A 65 -6.21 19.78 11.06
CA TYR A 65 -5.93 18.46 10.49
C TYR A 65 -6.35 17.34 11.44
N TYR A 66 -7.09 16.36 10.91
CA TYR A 66 -7.39 15.11 11.58
C TYR A 66 -6.80 13.92 10.81
N GLU A 67 -5.99 13.11 11.48
CA GLU A 67 -5.46 11.88 10.90
C GLU A 67 -6.39 10.70 11.24
N GLY A 68 -7.25 10.33 10.30
CA GLY A 68 -8.10 9.14 10.38
C GLY A 68 -7.55 7.93 9.63
N ALA A 69 -6.54 8.12 8.77
CA ALA A 69 -5.89 7.05 8.02
C ALA A 69 -5.00 6.18 8.90
N VAL A 70 -5.06 4.85 8.70
CA VAL A 70 -4.27 3.89 9.47
C VAL A 70 -3.52 2.89 8.61
N GLY A 71 -2.23 2.77 8.91
CA GLY A 71 -1.31 1.93 8.17
C GLY A 71 -1.75 0.47 8.11
N GLY A 72 -1.72 -0.09 6.89
CA GLY A 72 -2.11 -1.48 6.65
C GLY A 72 -3.60 -1.69 6.43
N ASP A 73 -4.44 -0.65 6.47
CA ASP A 73 -5.87 -0.84 6.21
C ASP A 73 -6.15 -1.27 4.77
N ARG A 74 -7.11 -2.19 4.66
CA ARG A 74 -7.84 -2.48 3.44
C ARG A 74 -9.15 -1.72 3.45
N SER A 75 -9.80 -1.64 2.30
CA SER A 75 -11.09 -0.96 2.20
C SER A 75 -12.13 -1.51 3.19
N TRP A 76 -12.16 -2.83 3.40
CA TRP A 76 -13.09 -3.47 4.35
C TRP A 76 -12.65 -3.32 5.82
N THR A 77 -11.35 -3.38 6.14
CA THR A 77 -10.90 -3.26 7.55
C THR A 77 -11.12 -1.85 8.07
N LEU A 78 -10.97 -0.85 7.21
CA LEU A 78 -11.30 0.55 7.49
C LEU A 78 -12.80 0.72 7.81
N ILE A 79 -13.67 0.02 7.08
CA ILE A 79 -15.12 0.01 7.32
C ILE A 79 -15.43 -0.68 8.65
N GLU A 80 -14.91 -1.89 8.88
CA GLU A 80 -15.13 -2.67 10.10
C GLU A 80 -14.65 -1.93 11.36
N ALA A 81 -13.56 -1.17 11.24
CA ALA A 81 -13.03 -0.33 12.31
C ALA A 81 -13.84 0.94 12.56
N GLY A 82 -14.84 1.25 11.72
CA GLY A 82 -15.71 2.41 11.88
C GLY A 82 -15.03 3.76 11.60
N ARG A 83 -13.91 3.79 10.87
CA ARG A 83 -13.16 5.06 10.69
C ARG A 83 -13.92 6.11 9.90
N HIS A 84 -14.57 5.68 8.82
CA HIS A 84 -15.44 6.53 8.01
C HIS A 84 -16.66 7.04 8.80
N THR A 85 -17.29 6.18 9.62
CA THR A 85 -18.37 6.60 10.52
C THR A 85 -17.89 7.54 11.61
N ASP A 86 -16.72 7.33 12.19
CA ASP A 86 -16.14 8.20 13.21
C ASP A 86 -15.90 9.61 12.65
N ILE A 87 -15.40 9.74 11.41
CA ILE A 87 -15.25 11.04 10.75
C ILE A 87 -16.63 11.69 10.52
N ALA A 88 -17.57 10.93 9.95
CA ALA A 88 -18.93 11.40 9.66
C ALA A 88 -19.67 11.92 10.91
N GLU A 89 -19.53 11.23 12.05
CA GLU A 89 -20.20 11.60 13.30
C GLU A 89 -19.61 12.83 13.99
N ASN A 90 -18.33 13.14 13.76
CA ASN A 90 -17.60 14.15 14.54
C ASN A 90 -17.27 15.45 13.78
N TYR A 91 -17.23 15.44 12.45
CA TYR A 91 -16.73 16.57 11.66
C TYR A 91 -17.82 17.23 10.78
N GLY A 92 -18.50 16.48 9.91
CA GLY A 92 -19.64 16.97 9.11
C GLY A 92 -19.31 18.12 8.13
N GLU A 93 -20.32 18.94 7.83
CA GLU A 93 -20.25 20.11 6.92
C GLU A 93 -19.04 21.01 7.20
N GLY A 94 -18.33 21.44 6.16
CA GLY A 94 -17.09 22.22 6.28
C GLY A 94 -15.82 21.38 6.44
N THR A 95 -15.92 20.07 6.21
CA THR A 95 -14.79 19.13 6.22
C THR A 95 -14.51 18.59 4.83
N LEU A 96 -13.23 18.62 4.43
CA LEU A 96 -12.73 17.92 3.24
C LEU A 96 -12.01 16.64 3.68
N VAL A 97 -12.50 15.47 3.27
CA VAL A 97 -11.82 14.20 3.52
C VAL A 97 -10.93 13.85 2.33
N THR A 98 -9.63 13.69 2.56
CA THR A 98 -8.73 13.08 1.56
C THR A 98 -8.72 11.57 1.77
N MET A 99 -9.17 10.80 0.78
CA MET A 99 -9.34 9.37 0.91
C MET A 99 -8.44 8.58 -0.05
N MET A 100 -7.62 7.67 0.48
CA MET A 100 -6.87 6.70 -0.32
C MET A 100 -6.79 5.37 0.41
N VAL A 101 -7.44 4.35 -0.15
CA VAL A 101 -7.39 2.97 0.33
C VAL A 101 -7.53 2.04 -0.87
N GLY A 102 -6.96 0.84 -0.79
CA GLY A 102 -7.02 -0.14 -1.87
C GLY A 102 -5.67 -0.72 -2.26
N ALA A 103 -4.55 -0.09 -1.87
CA ALA A 103 -3.22 -0.65 -2.17
C ALA A 103 -3.05 -2.04 -1.55
N TRP A 104 -3.50 -2.23 -0.31
CA TRP A 104 -3.48 -3.53 0.36
C TRP A 104 -4.53 -4.51 -0.19
N ASP A 105 -5.68 -4.03 -0.67
CA ASP A 105 -6.67 -4.87 -1.38
C ASP A 105 -6.07 -5.47 -2.66
N PHE A 106 -5.28 -4.69 -3.39
CA PHE A 106 -4.51 -5.14 -4.56
C PHE A 106 -3.42 -6.15 -4.18
N ILE A 107 -2.66 -5.86 -3.11
CA ILE A 107 -1.59 -6.75 -2.62
C ILE A 107 -2.19 -8.10 -2.17
N ASP A 108 -3.30 -8.10 -1.44
CA ASP A 108 -3.97 -9.33 -1.00
C ASP A 108 -4.61 -10.11 -2.17
N SER A 109 -4.86 -9.44 -3.30
CA SER A 109 -5.46 -10.02 -4.51
C SER A 109 -4.42 -10.36 -5.58
N ASP A 110 -3.13 -10.34 -5.24
CA ASP A 110 -2.01 -10.50 -6.17
C ASP A 110 -2.12 -11.75 -7.06
N PHE A 111 -2.50 -12.89 -6.48
CA PHE A 111 -2.67 -14.15 -7.17
C PHE A 111 -3.85 -14.12 -8.16
N GLN A 112 -4.93 -13.39 -7.84
CA GLN A 112 -6.06 -13.21 -8.76
C GLN A 112 -5.64 -12.35 -9.94
N ILE A 113 -4.96 -11.23 -9.67
CA ILE A 113 -4.47 -10.28 -10.67
C ILE A 113 -3.58 -10.97 -11.69
N VAL A 114 -2.57 -11.75 -11.26
CA VAL A 114 -1.64 -12.43 -12.20
C VAL A 114 -2.27 -13.58 -13.01
N ASN A 115 -3.51 -13.95 -12.68
CA ASN A 115 -4.34 -14.91 -13.41
C ASN A 115 -5.50 -14.24 -14.17
N GLU A 116 -5.43 -12.92 -14.39
CA GLU A 116 -6.44 -12.14 -15.13
C GLU A 116 -7.83 -12.17 -14.48
N ASP A 117 -7.88 -12.37 -13.16
CA ASP A 117 -9.10 -12.26 -12.37
C ASP A 117 -9.08 -10.94 -11.58
N TYR A 118 -9.88 -9.99 -12.03
CA TYR A 118 -10.03 -8.67 -11.41
C TYR A 118 -11.33 -8.55 -10.59
N SER A 119 -11.95 -9.67 -10.21
CA SER A 119 -13.22 -9.66 -9.48
C SER A 119 -13.16 -9.00 -8.10
N PHE A 120 -11.97 -8.89 -7.49
CA PHE A 120 -11.77 -8.14 -6.25
C PHE A 120 -12.16 -6.66 -6.39
N ILE A 121 -12.06 -6.06 -7.59
CA ILE A 121 -12.43 -4.66 -7.85
C ILE A 121 -13.91 -4.42 -7.56
N SER A 122 -14.79 -5.41 -7.78
CA SER A 122 -16.21 -5.26 -7.44
C SER A 122 -16.44 -5.11 -5.94
N HIS A 123 -15.64 -5.79 -5.10
CA HIS A 123 -15.71 -5.60 -3.65
C HIS A 123 -15.15 -4.23 -3.25
N LEU A 124 -14.10 -3.76 -3.93
CA LEU A 124 -13.53 -2.44 -3.70
C LEU A 124 -14.54 -1.33 -4.06
N GLU A 125 -15.28 -1.49 -5.17
CA GLU A 125 -16.39 -0.62 -5.57
C GLU A 125 -17.48 -0.58 -4.48
N GLU A 126 -17.96 -1.75 -4.02
CA GLU A 126 -18.96 -1.82 -2.94
C GLU A 126 -18.48 -1.12 -1.66
N ASN A 127 -17.22 -1.33 -1.26
CA ASN A 127 -16.66 -0.70 -0.06
C ASN A 127 -16.51 0.82 -0.22
N PHE A 128 -16.07 1.30 -1.38
CA PHE A 128 -16.00 2.74 -1.64
C PHE A 128 -17.38 3.39 -1.61
N THR A 129 -18.40 2.75 -2.19
CA THR A 129 -19.79 3.25 -2.10
C THR A 129 -20.26 3.36 -0.65
N ILE A 130 -20.00 2.36 0.20
CA ILE A 130 -20.35 2.43 1.63
C ILE A 130 -19.69 3.63 2.32
N ILE A 131 -18.40 3.84 2.07
CA ILE A 131 -17.62 4.92 2.69
C ILE A 131 -18.13 6.29 2.20
N LEU A 132 -18.31 6.44 0.89
CA LEU A 132 -18.75 7.68 0.27
C LEU A 132 -20.19 8.05 0.63
N ASP A 133 -21.12 7.09 0.64
CA ASP A 133 -22.49 7.30 1.12
C ASP A 133 -22.47 7.85 2.54
N THR A 134 -21.68 7.23 3.44
CA THR A 134 -21.60 7.64 4.84
C THR A 134 -21.07 9.06 5.02
N LEU A 135 -20.01 9.42 4.29
CA LEU A 135 -19.39 10.75 4.38
C LEU A 135 -20.30 11.81 3.75
N THR A 136 -20.80 11.57 2.54
CA THR A 136 -21.63 12.53 1.80
C THR A 136 -23.01 12.74 2.43
N ASP A 137 -23.62 11.71 3.03
CA ASP A 137 -24.84 11.85 3.85
C ASP A 137 -24.65 12.77 5.07
N SER A 138 -23.39 12.96 5.50
CA SER A 138 -23.00 13.87 6.58
C SER A 138 -22.54 15.25 6.08
N ASN A 139 -22.79 15.56 4.80
CA ASN A 139 -22.36 16.79 4.11
C ASN A 139 -20.83 16.99 4.12
N ILE A 140 -20.07 15.90 4.04
CA ILE A 140 -18.60 15.95 3.90
C ILE A 140 -18.23 15.85 2.43
N ASP A 141 -17.37 16.76 1.97
CA ASP A 141 -16.76 16.68 0.64
C ASP A 141 -15.56 15.75 0.69
N VAL A 142 -15.34 14.99 -0.40
CA VAL A 142 -14.32 13.95 -0.44
C VAL A 142 -13.43 14.12 -1.67
N LEU A 143 -12.12 14.21 -1.44
CA LEU A 143 -11.10 14.05 -2.46
C LEU A 143 -10.61 12.59 -2.44
N VAL A 144 -11.13 11.75 -3.32
CA VAL A 144 -10.74 10.34 -3.46
C VAL A 144 -9.53 10.19 -4.36
N TRP A 145 -8.55 9.42 -3.94
CA TRP A 145 -7.32 9.21 -4.68
C TRP A 145 -7.43 7.92 -5.49
N THR A 146 -7.00 7.96 -6.75
CA THR A 146 -6.67 6.71 -7.46
C THR A 146 -5.48 6.03 -6.77
N LEU A 147 -5.20 4.78 -7.14
CA LEU A 147 -3.95 4.13 -6.76
C LEU A 147 -2.84 4.53 -7.73
N PRO A 148 -1.55 4.50 -7.31
CA PRO A 148 -0.48 4.60 -8.29
C PRO A 148 -0.54 3.40 -9.24
N ASN A 149 0.21 3.43 -10.34
CA ASN A 149 0.38 2.21 -11.12
C ASN A 149 1.10 1.16 -10.25
N MET A 150 0.36 0.19 -9.76
CA MET A 150 0.84 -0.78 -8.78
C MET A 150 2.03 -1.59 -9.32
N SER A 151 2.16 -1.74 -10.64
CA SER A 151 3.30 -2.43 -11.24
C SER A 151 4.64 -1.72 -11.01
N PHE A 152 4.64 -0.43 -10.68
CA PHE A 152 5.85 0.36 -10.46
C PHE A 152 6.25 0.46 -8.99
N LEU A 153 5.43 -0.08 -8.07
CA LEU A 153 5.84 -0.21 -6.68
C LEU A 153 7.03 -1.17 -6.60
N PRO A 154 8.17 -0.75 -6.01
CA PRO A 154 9.33 -1.61 -5.88
C PRO A 154 8.97 -2.97 -5.25
N PHE A 155 8.00 -3.00 -4.34
CA PHE A 155 7.47 -4.22 -3.71
C PHE A 155 7.01 -5.27 -4.74
N LEU A 156 6.12 -4.90 -5.66
CA LEU A 156 5.57 -5.84 -6.64
C LEU A 156 6.60 -6.22 -7.70
N THR A 157 7.51 -5.30 -8.06
CA THR A 157 8.59 -5.60 -9.02
C THR A 157 9.60 -6.62 -8.51
N GLN A 158 9.72 -6.78 -7.19
CA GLN A 158 10.60 -7.75 -6.56
C GLN A 158 9.95 -9.14 -6.44
N ILE A 159 8.62 -9.20 -6.28
CA ILE A 159 7.89 -10.46 -6.08
C ILE A 159 7.55 -11.13 -7.42
N PHE A 160 7.10 -10.33 -8.39
CA PHE A 160 6.59 -10.85 -9.66
C PHE A 160 7.59 -10.67 -10.80
N PRO A 161 7.71 -11.66 -11.71
CA PRO A 161 8.51 -11.49 -12.91
C PRO A 161 7.87 -10.44 -13.82
N THR A 162 8.69 -9.74 -14.62
CA THR A 162 8.27 -8.59 -15.43
C THR A 162 7.09 -8.90 -16.36
N GLU A 163 6.95 -10.13 -16.85
CA GLU A 163 5.83 -10.53 -17.71
C GLU A 163 4.47 -10.51 -16.99
N LYS A 164 4.46 -10.50 -15.66
CA LYS A 164 3.26 -10.39 -14.84
C LYS A 164 2.90 -8.96 -14.46
N HIS A 165 3.81 -8.01 -14.62
CA HIS A 165 3.61 -6.60 -14.23
C HIS A 165 2.46 -5.94 -15.00
N GLN A 166 2.26 -6.32 -16.26
CA GLN A 166 1.16 -5.80 -17.09
C GLN A 166 -0.22 -5.99 -16.46
N PHE A 167 -0.45 -7.08 -15.71
CA PHE A 167 -1.74 -7.36 -15.10
C PHE A 167 -2.03 -6.40 -13.93
N PHE A 168 -0.98 -5.97 -13.20
CA PHE A 168 -1.11 -4.95 -12.17
C PHE A 168 -1.37 -3.57 -12.78
N THR A 169 -0.73 -3.24 -13.91
CA THR A 169 -1.05 -2.01 -14.65
C THR A 169 -2.49 -2.00 -15.14
N GLU A 170 -2.95 -3.09 -15.75
CA GLU A 170 -4.34 -3.24 -16.21
C GLU A 170 -5.35 -3.09 -15.06
N ALA A 171 -5.10 -3.77 -13.93
CA ALA A 171 -5.95 -3.65 -12.75
C ALA A 171 -5.96 -2.22 -12.18
N SER A 172 -4.82 -1.53 -12.18
CA SER A 172 -4.71 -0.13 -11.69
C SER A 172 -5.51 0.83 -12.57
N ILE A 173 -5.40 0.69 -13.91
CA ILE A 173 -6.17 1.47 -14.89
C ILE A 173 -7.66 1.21 -14.72
N LEU A 174 -8.05 -0.07 -14.65
CA LEU A 174 -9.44 -0.47 -14.46
C LEU A 174 -10.01 0.13 -13.17
N TRP A 175 -9.27 0.08 -12.06
CA TRP A 175 -9.72 0.69 -10.81
C TRP A 175 -9.87 2.21 -10.91
N ALA A 176 -8.92 2.91 -11.53
CA ALA A 176 -9.03 4.37 -11.68
C ALA A 176 -10.22 4.79 -12.55
N GLU A 177 -10.51 4.04 -13.62
CA GLU A 177 -11.71 4.25 -14.44
C GLU A 177 -12.98 4.04 -13.60
N ARG A 178 -13.04 2.97 -12.80
CA ARG A 178 -14.17 2.70 -11.90
C ARG A 178 -14.34 3.75 -10.82
N LEU A 179 -13.26 4.19 -10.19
CA LEU A 179 -13.32 5.23 -9.17
C LEU A 179 -13.85 6.55 -9.75
N THR A 180 -13.48 6.86 -11.00
CA THR A 180 -14.01 8.02 -11.72
C THR A 180 -15.51 7.89 -12.00
N GLU A 181 -15.97 6.70 -12.41
CA GLU A 181 -17.40 6.41 -12.59
C GLU A 181 -18.17 6.58 -11.26
N ILE A 182 -17.66 6.01 -10.16
CA ILE A 182 -18.24 6.13 -8.82
C ILE A 182 -18.31 7.60 -8.40
N ALA A 183 -17.21 8.34 -8.46
CA ALA A 183 -17.17 9.75 -8.04
C ALA A 183 -18.18 10.62 -8.80
N ALA A 184 -18.39 10.35 -10.09
CA ALA A 184 -19.36 11.07 -10.91
C ALA A 184 -20.82 10.92 -10.42
N GLU A 185 -21.15 9.82 -9.73
CA GLU A 185 -22.48 9.60 -9.16
C GLU A 185 -22.79 10.54 -7.98
N TYR A 186 -21.76 11.03 -7.29
CA TYR A 186 -21.87 11.95 -6.14
C TYR A 186 -21.77 13.44 -6.54
N GLY A 187 -21.57 13.74 -7.84
CA GLY A 187 -21.65 15.09 -8.39
C GLY A 187 -20.63 16.08 -7.82
N GLY A 188 -21.10 17.05 -7.04
CA GLY A 188 -20.28 18.13 -6.48
C GLY A 188 -19.39 17.68 -5.32
N SER A 189 -19.84 16.69 -4.55
CA SER A 189 -19.26 16.35 -3.25
C SER A 189 -18.07 15.39 -3.30
N VAL A 190 -17.78 14.78 -4.45
CA VAL A 190 -16.65 13.86 -4.60
C VAL A 190 -15.81 14.26 -5.81
N GLN A 191 -14.50 14.31 -5.60
CA GLN A 191 -13.52 14.61 -6.64
C GLN A 191 -12.42 13.57 -6.65
N VAL A 192 -12.00 13.17 -7.86
CA VAL A 192 -10.85 12.28 -8.02
C VAL A 192 -9.57 13.09 -8.06
N PHE A 193 -8.62 12.72 -7.22
CA PHE A 193 -7.21 13.05 -7.38
C PHE A 193 -6.49 11.91 -8.12
N ASP A 194 -5.96 12.20 -9.30
CA ASP A 194 -5.26 11.23 -10.14
C ASP A 194 -3.82 10.98 -9.65
N LEU A 195 -3.70 10.17 -8.59
CA LEU A 195 -2.40 9.73 -8.08
C LEU A 195 -1.63 8.92 -9.13
N MET A 196 -2.30 8.14 -9.97
CA MET A 196 -1.65 7.38 -11.04
C MET A 196 -0.87 8.32 -11.98
N GLY A 197 -1.55 9.34 -12.51
CA GLY A 197 -0.93 10.35 -13.36
C GLY A 197 0.17 11.15 -12.65
N ALA A 198 -0.05 11.55 -11.39
CA ALA A 198 0.95 12.26 -10.59
C ALA A 198 2.20 11.40 -10.35
N SER A 199 2.03 10.13 -10.00
CA SER A 199 3.13 9.18 -9.78
C SER A 199 3.92 8.89 -11.06
N ASP A 200 3.23 8.78 -12.20
CA ASP A 200 3.86 8.58 -13.52
C ASP A 200 4.68 9.80 -13.94
N ASP A 201 4.19 11.02 -13.72
CA ASP A 201 4.96 12.25 -14.02
C ASP A 201 6.21 12.32 -13.13
N LEU A 202 6.06 12.08 -11.82
CA LEU A 202 7.18 12.04 -10.89
C LEU A 202 8.22 10.95 -11.24
N LEU A 203 7.80 9.82 -11.79
CA LEU A 203 8.69 8.75 -12.24
C LEU A 203 9.41 9.11 -13.55
N GLN A 204 8.69 9.61 -14.54
CA GLN A 204 9.19 9.75 -15.92
C GLN A 204 9.82 11.12 -16.21
N ASN A 205 9.46 12.15 -15.46
CA ASN A 205 9.82 13.53 -15.78
C ASN A 205 10.72 14.13 -14.70
N SER A 206 12.02 14.28 -15.00
CA SER A 206 12.96 14.88 -14.05
C SER A 206 12.58 16.31 -13.66
N SER A 207 11.91 17.06 -14.54
CA SER A 207 11.50 18.43 -14.22
C SER A 207 10.43 18.51 -13.12
N ALA A 208 9.60 17.46 -12.97
CA ALA A 208 8.60 17.37 -11.92
C ALA A 208 9.21 17.18 -10.51
N ARG A 209 10.47 16.73 -10.45
CA ARG A 209 11.20 16.42 -9.21
C ARG A 209 12.50 17.20 -9.05
N THR A 210 12.74 18.18 -9.92
CA THR A 210 13.90 19.08 -9.84
C THR A 210 13.57 20.26 -8.92
N LEU A 211 14.30 20.37 -7.83
CA LEU A 211 14.23 21.44 -6.85
C LEU A 211 15.45 22.35 -7.00
N GLY A 212 15.46 23.16 -8.06
CA GLY A 212 16.53 24.12 -8.33
C GLY A 212 17.73 23.45 -8.96
N GLU A 213 18.83 23.32 -8.20
CA GLU A 213 20.01 22.58 -8.64
C GLU A 213 20.01 21.11 -8.19
N PHE A 214 19.05 20.72 -7.35
CA PHE A 214 18.90 19.36 -6.84
C PHE A 214 17.81 18.61 -7.60
N GLU A 215 17.97 17.30 -7.76
CA GLU A 215 16.94 16.41 -8.27
C GLU A 215 16.61 15.38 -7.18
N VAL A 216 15.33 15.25 -6.84
CA VAL A 216 14.85 14.15 -5.98
C VAL A 216 14.93 12.85 -6.78
N ILE A 217 15.49 11.81 -6.19
CA ILE A 217 15.78 10.55 -6.87
C ILE A 217 14.49 9.76 -7.08
N SER A 218 14.22 9.32 -8.30
CA SER A 218 13.04 8.52 -8.65
C SER A 218 13.23 7.03 -8.33
N PRO A 219 12.14 6.26 -8.16
CA PRO A 219 12.20 4.80 -8.08
C PRO A 219 12.95 4.19 -9.29
N PRO A 220 13.58 3.01 -9.14
CA PRO A 220 13.46 2.07 -8.01
C PRO A 220 14.41 2.37 -6.84
N GLU A 221 15.22 3.43 -6.91
CA GLU A 221 16.12 3.80 -5.82
C GLU A 221 15.30 4.34 -4.64
N MET A 222 15.61 3.82 -3.45
CA MET A 222 14.95 4.15 -2.19
C MET A 222 16.00 4.71 -1.22
N CYS A 223 15.66 5.80 -0.53
CA CYS A 223 16.52 6.41 0.47
C CYS A 223 15.72 7.34 1.37
N ASP A 224 16.26 7.61 2.56
CA ASP A 224 15.51 8.21 3.66
C ASP A 224 14.92 9.59 3.37
N LYS A 225 15.62 10.45 2.60
CA LYS A 225 15.27 11.89 2.48
C LYS A 225 15.31 12.49 1.08
N ASN A 226 16.15 11.95 0.19
CA ASN A 226 16.39 12.56 -1.13
C ASN A 226 15.74 11.77 -2.28
N CYS A 227 15.04 10.69 -1.96
CA CYS A 227 14.33 9.84 -2.90
C CYS A 227 12.84 10.10 -2.80
N ILE A 228 12.08 9.79 -3.84
CA ILE A 228 10.62 9.81 -3.79
C ILE A 228 10.12 8.75 -2.80
N MET A 229 10.75 7.58 -2.78
CA MET A 229 10.34 6.42 -1.97
C MET A 229 11.33 6.18 -0.84
N ILE A 230 10.80 5.98 0.38
CA ILE A 230 11.62 5.60 1.54
C ILE A 230 11.83 4.08 1.58
N ASP A 231 10.80 3.34 1.18
CA ASP A 231 10.75 1.90 1.14
C ASP A 231 10.01 1.45 -0.13
N SER A 232 9.73 0.14 -0.22
CA SER A 232 9.16 -0.47 -1.42
C SER A 232 7.71 -0.08 -1.72
N LEU A 233 7.06 0.69 -0.84
CA LEU A 233 5.63 1.02 -0.87
C LEU A 233 5.36 2.51 -0.61
N HIS A 234 6.12 3.17 0.27
CA HIS A 234 5.77 4.48 0.81
C HIS A 234 6.65 5.61 0.27
N PRO A 235 6.06 6.80 0.04
CA PRO A 235 6.82 8.02 -0.22
C PRO A 235 7.63 8.48 1.02
N THR A 236 8.75 9.16 0.78
CA THR A 236 9.45 9.97 1.80
C THR A 236 8.67 11.27 2.09
N SER A 237 9.12 12.05 3.09
CA SER A 237 8.62 13.41 3.31
C SER A 237 8.63 14.29 2.05
N VAL A 238 9.71 14.28 1.25
CA VAL A 238 9.74 15.06 0.00
C VAL A 238 8.84 14.46 -1.07
N GLY A 239 8.70 13.14 -1.12
CA GLY A 239 7.71 12.46 -1.95
C GLY A 239 6.27 12.91 -1.62
N GLN A 240 5.92 12.96 -0.33
CA GLN A 240 4.63 13.47 0.13
C GLN A 240 4.44 14.95 -0.20
N GLY A 241 5.47 15.79 -0.03
CA GLY A 241 5.40 17.21 -0.40
C GLY A 241 5.17 17.41 -1.91
N LEU A 242 5.85 16.62 -2.76
CA LEU A 242 5.62 16.66 -4.21
C LEU A 242 4.18 16.25 -4.55
N LEU A 243 3.68 15.15 -3.97
CA LEU A 243 2.28 14.71 -4.14
C LEU A 243 1.28 15.75 -3.62
N ALA A 244 1.59 16.45 -2.53
CA ALA A 244 0.77 17.52 -2.00
C ALA A 244 0.53 18.62 -3.04
N ASN A 245 1.55 18.98 -3.83
CA ASN A 245 1.38 19.98 -4.88
C ASN A 245 0.44 19.52 -6.01
N TYR A 246 0.50 18.25 -6.43
CA TYR A 246 -0.48 17.71 -7.38
C TYR A 246 -1.88 17.67 -6.77
N MET A 247 -2.00 17.26 -5.50
CA MET A 247 -3.28 17.21 -4.79
C MET A 247 -3.90 18.62 -4.64
N MET A 248 -3.10 19.63 -4.30
CA MET A 248 -3.56 21.03 -4.22
C MET A 248 -4.05 21.53 -5.57
N GLY A 249 -3.50 21.04 -6.68
CA GLY A 249 -4.02 21.32 -8.02
C GLY A 249 -5.46 20.81 -8.18
N ALA A 250 -5.73 19.58 -7.76
CA ALA A 250 -7.07 19.00 -7.79
C ALA A 250 -8.05 19.72 -6.83
N ILE A 251 -7.57 20.13 -5.65
CA ILE A 251 -8.36 20.93 -4.69
C ILE A 251 -8.72 22.28 -5.31
N ASN A 252 -7.76 23.01 -5.88
CA ASN A 252 -8.01 24.30 -6.50
C ASN A 252 -8.95 24.21 -7.72
N GLU A 253 -8.92 23.10 -8.47
CA GLU A 253 -9.80 22.90 -9.62
C GLU A 253 -11.27 22.71 -9.20
N LYS A 254 -11.53 21.97 -8.12
CA LYS A 254 -12.89 21.59 -7.74
C LYS A 254 -13.45 22.37 -6.56
N PHE A 255 -12.61 22.69 -5.59
CA PHE A 255 -13.01 23.29 -4.32
C PHE A 255 -12.33 24.64 -4.09
N PRO A 256 -12.57 25.65 -4.95
CA PRO A 256 -11.89 26.94 -4.84
C PRO A 256 -12.36 27.72 -3.60
N SER A 257 -11.43 28.46 -2.99
CA SER A 257 -11.72 29.43 -1.93
C SER A 257 -12.22 30.75 -2.51
N SER A 258 -13.04 31.47 -1.74
CA SER A 258 -13.46 32.83 -2.06
C SER A 258 -12.31 33.84 -2.13
N ASP A 259 -11.16 33.52 -1.51
CA ASP A 259 -9.96 34.38 -1.51
C ASP A 259 -9.00 34.09 -2.68
N GLY A 260 -9.37 33.16 -3.57
CA GLY A 260 -8.57 32.69 -4.71
C GLY A 260 -7.91 31.34 -4.45
N ASP A 261 -7.08 30.90 -5.41
CA ASP A 261 -6.40 29.60 -5.33
C ASP A 261 -5.55 29.48 -4.06
N TYR A 262 -5.65 28.32 -3.41
CA TYR A 262 -4.77 27.94 -2.32
C TYR A 262 -3.32 27.82 -2.81
N PRO A 263 -2.35 28.19 -1.96
CA PRO A 263 -0.94 28.10 -2.32
C PRO A 263 -0.48 26.65 -2.50
N TYR A 264 0.63 26.49 -3.23
CA TYR A 264 1.40 25.26 -3.32
C TYR A 264 2.60 25.36 -2.36
N LEU A 265 3.18 24.21 -1.97
CA LEU A 265 4.50 24.21 -1.33
C LEU A 265 5.52 24.86 -2.26
N SER A 266 6.26 25.81 -1.72
CA SER A 266 7.33 26.47 -2.45
C SER A 266 8.51 25.50 -2.64
N GLN A 267 9.41 25.86 -3.55
CA GLN A 267 10.66 25.12 -3.71
C GLN A 267 11.49 25.09 -2.42
N GLU A 268 11.47 26.16 -1.62
CA GLU A 268 12.17 26.21 -0.34
C GLU A 268 11.56 25.21 0.66
N ASP A 269 10.22 25.13 0.70
CA ASP A 269 9.51 24.17 1.54
C ASP A 269 9.84 22.74 1.15
N LEU A 270 9.83 22.43 -0.16
CA LEU A 270 10.17 21.09 -0.67
C LEU A 270 11.63 20.72 -0.38
N ILE A 271 12.58 21.65 -0.51
CA ILE A 271 13.99 21.41 -0.16
C ILE A 271 14.15 21.20 1.35
N ALA A 272 13.34 21.85 2.19
CA ALA A 272 13.38 21.66 3.64
C ALA A 272 12.95 20.24 4.07
N LEU A 273 12.25 19.50 3.20
CA LEU A 273 11.88 18.10 3.39
C LEU A 273 13.00 17.12 2.99
N THR A 274 14.11 17.62 2.43
CA THR A 274 15.25 16.80 1.99
C THR A 274 16.49 16.99 2.87
N SER A 275 17.56 16.28 2.54
CA SER A 275 18.88 16.43 3.16
C SER A 275 19.90 17.09 2.22
N PHE A 276 19.48 17.72 1.12
CA PHE A 276 20.38 18.35 0.14
C PHE A 276 21.30 19.42 0.74
N ASN A 277 20.80 20.16 1.74
CA ASN A 277 21.54 21.22 2.41
C ASN A 277 22.31 20.75 3.66
N SER A 278 22.07 19.51 4.12
CA SER A 278 22.93 18.91 5.14
C SER A 278 24.15 18.32 4.43
N THR A 279 25.33 18.87 4.71
CA THR A 279 26.57 18.11 4.49
C THR A 279 26.42 16.82 5.27
N SER A 280 26.30 15.69 4.57
CA SER A 280 26.18 14.33 5.10
C SER A 280 26.72 14.21 6.53
N GLU A 281 25.85 14.42 7.51
CA GLU A 281 26.00 13.68 8.76
C GLU A 281 25.49 12.31 8.34
N GLU A 282 26.43 11.42 7.96
CA GLU A 282 26.20 10.01 8.21
C GLU A 282 25.68 9.96 9.64
N THR A 283 24.43 9.54 9.84
CA THR A 283 23.92 9.26 11.17
C THR A 283 24.99 8.41 11.83
N GLU A 284 25.62 8.92 12.90
CA GLU A 284 26.73 8.22 13.55
C GLU A 284 26.21 6.85 13.96
N LYS A 285 26.57 5.81 13.20
CA LYS A 285 26.14 4.45 13.49
C LYS A 285 26.67 4.08 14.87
N THR A 286 25.77 3.83 15.79
CA THR A 286 26.09 3.44 17.16
C THR A 286 26.74 2.05 17.16
N PHE A 287 27.89 1.92 17.81
CA PHE A 287 28.46 0.61 18.09
C PHE A 287 27.93 0.13 19.45
N ILE A 288 27.32 -1.05 19.47
CA ILE A 288 26.83 -1.69 20.68
C ILE A 288 27.96 -2.56 21.23
N GLU A 289 28.43 -2.21 22.43
CA GLU A 289 29.34 -3.06 23.20
C GLU A 289 28.56 -4.17 23.92
N GLY A 290 28.97 -5.42 23.74
CA GLY A 290 28.36 -6.58 24.41
C GLY A 290 27.44 -7.39 23.50
N ASP A 291 26.39 -7.97 24.07
CA ASP A 291 25.43 -8.77 23.30
C ASP A 291 24.43 -7.86 22.57
N VAL A 292 24.52 -7.84 21.25
CA VAL A 292 23.71 -6.99 20.38
C VAL A 292 22.20 -7.27 20.53
N THR A 293 21.82 -8.51 20.85
CA THR A 293 20.40 -8.85 21.04
C THR A 293 19.81 -8.30 22.33
N GLU A 294 20.63 -7.89 23.30
CA GLU A 294 20.16 -7.28 24.55
C GLU A 294 20.01 -5.75 24.43
N ALA A 295 20.48 -5.15 23.34
CA ALA A 295 20.38 -3.71 23.13
C ALA A 295 18.94 -3.28 22.80
N CYS A 296 18.52 -2.21 23.47
CA CYS A 296 17.21 -1.59 23.27
C CYS A 296 17.40 -0.22 22.58
N PHE A 297 16.53 0.08 21.63
CA PHE A 297 16.49 1.32 20.89
C PHE A 297 15.15 2.00 21.12
N ASP A 298 15.18 3.32 21.28
CA ASP A 298 13.95 4.10 21.22
C ASP A 298 13.57 4.27 19.75
N TRP A 299 12.32 3.96 19.41
CA TRP A 299 11.82 4.06 18.04
C TRP A 299 11.71 5.51 17.57
N THR A 300 11.71 6.49 18.48
CA THR A 300 11.74 7.92 18.13
C THR A 300 13.11 8.42 17.69
N ASP A 301 14.18 7.70 18.06
CA ASP A 301 15.56 8.16 17.92
C ASP A 301 16.41 7.22 17.04
N ALA A 302 15.81 6.13 16.55
CA ALA A 302 16.49 5.10 15.78
C ALA A 302 15.75 4.79 14.46
N SER A 303 16.54 4.68 13.40
CA SER A 303 16.12 4.37 12.05
C SER A 303 16.00 2.85 11.87
N TYR A 304 14.93 2.41 11.19
CA TYR A 304 14.69 1.01 10.87
C TYR A 304 14.42 0.83 9.38
N ARG A 305 14.77 -0.35 8.87
CA ARG A 305 14.35 -0.82 7.55
C ARG A 305 13.52 -2.09 7.68
N ASP A 306 12.62 -2.28 6.72
CA ASP A 306 11.84 -3.51 6.62
C ASP A 306 12.61 -4.62 5.91
N MET A 307 12.48 -5.83 6.45
CA MET A 307 12.97 -7.08 5.88
C MET A 307 11.87 -8.13 5.97
N TYR A 308 11.43 -8.67 4.84
CA TYR A 308 10.38 -9.68 4.79
C TYR A 308 10.93 -11.06 5.16
N LEU A 309 10.19 -11.80 5.99
CA LEU A 309 10.53 -13.17 6.36
C LEU A 309 9.34 -14.09 6.07
N THR A 310 9.55 -15.07 5.21
CA THR A 310 8.61 -16.16 4.94
C THR A 310 9.22 -17.47 5.43
N ILE A 311 8.44 -18.25 6.19
CA ILE A 311 8.85 -19.55 6.69
C ILE A 311 7.83 -20.58 6.24
N THR A 312 8.27 -21.63 5.56
CA THR A 312 7.41 -22.73 5.13
C THR A 312 7.94 -24.04 5.71
N VAL A 313 7.06 -24.84 6.32
CA VAL A 313 7.36 -26.19 6.81
C VAL A 313 6.42 -27.16 6.11
N ASP A 314 6.97 -28.09 5.34
CA ASP A 314 6.20 -29.12 4.61
C ASP A 314 5.11 -28.56 3.70
N GLY A 315 5.35 -27.36 3.14
CA GLY A 315 4.43 -26.65 2.26
C GLY A 315 3.40 -25.77 2.98
N GLU A 316 3.39 -25.74 4.31
CA GLU A 316 2.52 -24.90 5.13
C GLU A 316 3.28 -23.66 5.62
N ASP A 317 2.64 -22.48 5.53
CA ASP A 317 3.18 -21.22 6.04
C ASP A 317 3.23 -21.23 7.57
N VAL A 318 4.37 -20.82 8.13
CA VAL A 318 4.53 -20.65 9.58
C VAL A 318 4.47 -19.16 9.91
N PRO A 319 3.43 -18.70 10.62
CA PRO A 319 3.29 -17.30 10.94
C PRO A 319 4.32 -16.89 11.99
N VAL A 320 5.10 -15.85 11.66
CA VAL A 320 5.94 -15.16 12.64
C VAL A 320 5.02 -14.30 13.52
N PRO A 321 5.04 -14.45 14.86
CA PRO A 321 4.21 -13.66 15.75
C PRO A 321 4.47 -12.17 15.57
N ARG A 322 3.43 -11.35 15.69
CA ARG A 322 3.61 -9.89 15.78
C ARG A 322 4.28 -9.54 17.12
N TYR A 323 5.07 -8.47 17.13
CA TYR A 323 5.73 -7.94 18.32
C TYR A 323 6.76 -8.87 19.01
N VAL A 324 7.35 -9.82 18.27
CA VAL A 324 8.66 -10.36 18.64
C VAL A 324 9.61 -9.17 18.77
N GLY A 325 10.15 -8.95 19.98
CA GLY A 325 11.02 -7.80 20.28
C GLY A 325 10.40 -6.64 21.08
N PHE A 326 9.34 -6.85 21.86
CA PHE A 326 8.79 -5.80 22.76
C PHE A 326 8.57 -6.23 24.23
N ASN A 327 8.81 -5.30 25.15
CA ASN A 327 8.55 -5.34 26.59
C ASN A 327 9.15 -6.54 27.34
N THR A 328 10.48 -6.53 27.44
CA THR A 328 11.18 -7.29 28.48
C THR A 328 11.36 -6.41 29.73
N GLU A 329 11.81 -6.99 30.85
CA GLU A 329 12.20 -6.18 32.02
C GLU A 329 13.32 -5.17 31.69
N VAL A 330 14.08 -5.46 30.64
CA VAL A 330 15.25 -4.69 30.15
C VAL A 330 14.84 -3.67 29.09
N CYS A 331 14.01 -4.07 28.11
CA CYS A 331 13.55 -3.22 27.01
C CYS A 331 12.06 -2.90 27.17
N LYS A 332 11.74 -1.78 27.83
CA LYS A 332 10.37 -1.27 28.00
C LYS A 332 10.11 -0.14 27.02
N GLN A 333 9.08 -0.26 26.19
CA GLN A 333 8.71 0.76 25.19
C GLN A 333 9.84 1.12 24.19
N SER A 334 10.93 0.35 24.21
CA SER A 334 12.11 0.48 23.37
C SER A 334 12.29 -0.88 22.69
N THR A 335 12.21 -0.90 21.37
CA THR A 335 12.38 -2.08 20.52
C THR A 335 13.78 -2.66 20.69
N HIS A 336 13.94 -3.96 20.50
CA HIS A 336 15.28 -4.52 20.28
C HIS A 336 15.87 -4.02 18.95
N VAL A 337 17.14 -4.31 18.69
CA VAL A 337 17.78 -4.07 17.37
C VAL A 337 17.01 -4.66 16.18
N MET A 338 16.16 -5.66 16.44
CA MET A 338 15.20 -6.18 15.48
C MET A 338 13.86 -6.48 16.15
N TYR A 339 12.76 -6.24 15.45
CA TYR A 339 11.42 -6.59 15.92
C TYR A 339 10.46 -6.89 14.78
N THR A 340 9.40 -7.66 15.03
CA THR A 340 8.40 -8.01 13.99
C THR A 340 7.22 -7.05 13.98
N GLY A 341 6.90 -6.51 12.81
CA GLY A 341 5.64 -5.85 12.48
C GLY A 341 4.59 -6.84 11.97
N SER A 342 3.66 -6.36 11.13
CA SER A 342 2.70 -7.23 10.43
C SER A 342 3.38 -7.81 9.18
N ARG A 343 3.94 -9.02 9.28
CA ARG A 343 4.64 -9.76 8.19
C ARG A 343 6.03 -9.24 7.80
N VAL A 344 6.64 -8.37 8.60
CA VAL A 344 7.99 -7.82 8.38
C VAL A 344 8.82 -7.88 9.65
N ILE A 345 10.14 -7.98 9.49
CA ILE A 345 11.13 -7.72 10.52
C ILE A 345 11.69 -6.32 10.29
N ASN A 346 11.50 -5.44 11.25
CA ASN A 346 12.14 -4.13 11.31
C ASN A 346 13.55 -4.33 11.86
N VAL A 347 14.56 -3.87 11.13
CA VAL A 347 15.98 -3.99 11.49
C VAL A 347 16.57 -2.59 11.66
N VAL A 348 17.18 -2.32 12.81
CA VAL A 348 17.79 -1.01 13.08
C VAL A 348 18.96 -0.77 12.12
N THR A 349 19.00 0.41 11.49
CA THR A 349 20.04 0.78 10.51
C THR A 349 21.13 1.66 11.10
N ASP A 350 20.86 2.26 12.25
CA ASP A 350 21.79 3.16 12.97
C ASP A 350 22.84 2.41 13.79
N VAL A 351 23.07 1.12 13.53
CA VAL A 351 24.09 0.33 14.23
C VAL A 351 25.23 -0.08 13.31
N SER A 352 26.44 -0.07 13.86
CA SER A 352 27.65 -0.52 13.14
C SER A 352 27.94 -2.01 13.33
N ASN A 353 27.28 -2.66 14.28
CA ASN A 353 27.33 -4.12 14.44
C ASN A 353 26.65 -4.80 13.24
N ASN A 354 27.26 -5.85 12.70
CA ASN A 354 26.62 -6.68 11.69
C ASN A 354 25.53 -7.54 12.34
N LEU A 355 24.28 -7.12 12.21
CA LEU A 355 23.13 -7.93 12.62
C LEU A 355 22.99 -9.15 11.70
N THR A 356 22.50 -10.24 12.27
CA THR A 356 22.31 -11.51 11.57
C THR A 356 20.90 -12.07 11.73
N LEU A 357 20.50 -12.99 10.86
CA LEU A 357 19.24 -13.71 10.99
C LEU A 357 19.20 -14.53 12.29
N ASN A 358 20.35 -15.06 12.71
CA ASN A 358 20.50 -15.79 13.97
C ASN A 358 20.20 -14.89 15.19
N ASP A 359 20.59 -13.61 15.14
CA ASP A 359 20.24 -12.64 16.18
C ASP A 359 18.72 -12.45 16.27
N PHE A 360 18.00 -12.47 15.14
CA PHE A 360 16.54 -12.39 15.12
C PHE A 360 15.89 -13.61 15.78
N PHE A 361 16.27 -14.83 15.38
CA PHE A 361 15.75 -16.06 16.00
C PHE A 361 16.05 -16.14 17.50
N ARG A 362 17.19 -15.58 17.92
CA ARG A 362 17.54 -15.45 19.34
C ARG A 362 16.65 -14.47 20.09
N ILE A 363 16.29 -13.32 19.50
CA ILE A 363 15.30 -12.38 20.05
C ILE A 363 13.92 -13.04 20.12
N TRP A 364 13.56 -13.82 19.10
CA TRP A 364 12.31 -14.59 19.06
C TRP A 364 12.27 -15.70 20.13
N GLY A 365 13.42 -16.29 20.45
CA GLY A 365 13.52 -17.43 21.36
C GLY A 365 13.29 -18.77 20.66
N GLU A 366 13.38 -18.81 19.33
CA GLU A 366 13.22 -19.99 18.51
C GLU A 366 14.58 -20.57 18.08
N ASN A 367 14.65 -21.89 17.90
CA ASN A 367 15.90 -22.54 17.47
C ASN A 367 16.12 -22.37 15.96
N PHE A 368 17.33 -22.04 15.56
CA PHE A 368 17.67 -21.90 14.14
C PHE A 368 19.12 -22.28 13.85
N SER A 369 19.31 -23.22 12.93
CA SER A 369 20.60 -23.68 12.42
C SER A 369 20.45 -24.37 11.06
N SER A 370 21.56 -24.77 10.44
CA SER A 370 21.56 -25.56 9.19
C SER A 370 20.86 -26.92 9.28
N THR A 371 20.46 -27.36 10.48
CA THR A 371 19.79 -28.65 10.71
C THR A 371 18.56 -28.52 11.59
N THR A 372 18.15 -27.31 11.97
CA THR A 372 17.04 -27.10 12.91
C THR A 372 16.31 -25.81 12.60
N LEU A 373 14.98 -25.88 12.57
CA LEU A 373 14.09 -24.74 12.44
C LEU A 373 12.94 -24.88 13.44
N MET A 374 12.96 -24.05 14.48
CA MET A 374 12.06 -24.12 15.65
C MET A 374 12.14 -25.51 16.31
N ASP A 375 11.03 -26.27 16.27
CA ASP A 375 10.96 -27.64 16.78
C ASP A 375 11.32 -28.71 15.74
N ASN A 376 11.55 -28.33 14.47
CA ASN A 376 11.83 -29.26 13.39
C ASN A 376 13.33 -29.54 13.25
N VAL A 377 13.71 -30.81 13.32
CA VAL A 377 15.10 -31.27 13.14
C VAL A 377 15.23 -31.96 11.79
N LEU A 378 16.25 -31.57 11.02
CA LEU A 378 16.51 -32.12 9.70
C LEU A 378 16.89 -33.61 9.81
N LEU A 379 16.05 -34.47 9.24
CA LEU A 379 16.26 -35.91 9.16
C LEU A 379 16.82 -36.31 7.78
N GLU A 380 17.41 -37.50 7.69
CA GLU A 380 17.95 -38.03 6.44
C GLU A 380 16.85 -38.11 5.35
N GLY A 381 17.09 -37.45 4.21
CA GLY A 381 16.14 -37.36 3.10
C GLY A 381 15.23 -36.12 3.10
N GLY A 382 15.30 -35.28 4.14
CA GLY A 382 14.68 -33.95 4.15
C GLY A 382 15.60 -32.86 3.59
N SER A 383 15.10 -31.62 3.52
CA SER A 383 15.88 -30.42 3.17
C SER A 383 15.52 -29.23 4.05
N LEU A 384 16.48 -28.34 4.26
CA LEU A 384 16.29 -27.04 4.88
C LEU A 384 17.08 -26.03 4.06
N ASP A 385 16.38 -25.16 3.34
CA ASP A 385 16.94 -24.21 2.40
C ASP A 385 16.59 -22.78 2.80
N ILE A 386 17.49 -21.84 2.51
CA ILE A 386 17.27 -20.39 2.68
C ILE A 386 17.49 -19.71 1.35
N PHE A 387 16.64 -18.74 1.05
CA PHE A 387 16.82 -17.81 -0.06
C PHE A 387 16.90 -16.39 0.50
N ILE A 388 17.95 -15.68 0.14
CA ILE A 388 18.14 -14.26 0.45
C ILE A 388 17.96 -13.51 -0.85
N ASP A 389 16.97 -12.62 -0.90
CA ASP A 389 16.61 -11.88 -2.11
C ASP A 389 16.46 -12.80 -3.34
N LEU A 390 15.72 -13.90 -3.13
CA LEU A 390 15.43 -14.96 -4.11
C LEU A 390 16.63 -15.81 -4.55
N VAL A 391 17.83 -15.57 -3.99
CA VAL A 391 19.03 -16.35 -4.28
C VAL A 391 19.28 -17.34 -3.15
N LYS A 392 19.42 -18.63 -3.49
CA LYS A 392 19.74 -19.66 -2.52
C LYS A 392 21.02 -19.31 -1.76
N TYR A 393 20.94 -19.28 -0.44
CA TYR A 393 22.05 -18.98 0.45
C TYR A 393 22.92 -20.22 0.66
N GLU A 394 24.19 -20.14 0.25
CA GLU A 394 25.19 -21.20 0.35
C GLU A 394 26.29 -20.85 1.38
N GLY A 395 26.05 -19.82 2.20
CA GLY A 395 27.03 -19.31 3.18
C GLY A 395 26.97 -19.99 4.54
N ASP A 396 27.52 -19.31 5.54
CA ASP A 396 27.58 -19.79 6.92
C ASP A 396 26.26 -19.51 7.68
N TRP A 397 25.66 -20.57 8.21
CA TRP A 397 24.39 -20.51 8.94
C TRP A 397 24.54 -20.07 10.40
N GLU A 398 25.77 -19.95 10.92
CA GLU A 398 26.00 -19.40 12.26
C GLU A 398 25.85 -17.87 12.30
N SER A 399 26.00 -17.19 11.15
CA SER A 399 26.02 -15.73 11.08
C SER A 399 25.49 -15.19 9.74
N ILE A 400 24.24 -15.53 9.42
CA ILE A 400 23.64 -15.12 8.14
C ILE A 400 23.45 -13.60 8.14
N PRO A 401 24.16 -12.84 7.28
CA PRO A 401 24.11 -11.39 7.30
C PRO A 401 22.75 -10.89 6.81
N VAL A 402 22.20 -9.88 7.50
CA VAL A 402 20.94 -9.27 7.07
C VAL A 402 21.11 -7.84 6.56
N GLU A 403 22.29 -7.23 6.65
CA GLU A 403 22.51 -5.85 6.21
C GLU A 403 22.15 -5.69 4.72
N GLY A 404 21.24 -4.75 4.43
CA GLY A 404 20.73 -4.49 3.08
C GLY A 404 19.85 -5.59 2.48
N VAL A 405 19.56 -6.68 3.22
CA VAL A 405 18.67 -7.75 2.76
C VAL A 405 17.22 -7.28 2.81
N ILE A 406 16.48 -7.54 1.73
CA ILE A 406 15.08 -7.13 1.59
C ILE A 406 14.14 -8.28 1.97
N SER A 407 14.48 -9.50 1.59
CA SER A 407 13.64 -10.68 1.81
C SER A 407 14.44 -11.93 2.15
N ILE A 408 13.86 -12.74 3.04
CA ILE A 408 14.37 -14.04 3.45
C ILE A 408 13.24 -15.05 3.35
N GLU A 409 13.47 -16.14 2.63
CA GLU A 409 12.58 -17.29 2.58
C GLU A 409 13.29 -18.51 3.18
N ILE A 410 12.65 -19.18 4.13
CA ILE A 410 13.16 -20.39 4.77
C ILE A 410 12.19 -21.53 4.47
N ILE A 411 12.69 -22.60 3.85
CA ILE A 411 11.89 -23.75 3.46
C ILE A 411 12.42 -25.00 4.15
N PHE A 412 11.61 -25.59 5.03
CA PHE A 412 11.88 -26.89 5.63
C PHE A 412 10.99 -27.95 4.98
N THR A 413 11.59 -29.08 4.59
CA THR A 413 10.90 -30.24 4.06
C THR A 413 11.34 -31.50 4.80
N SER A 414 10.40 -32.16 5.46
CA SER A 414 10.55 -33.46 6.10
C SER A 414 10.75 -34.56 5.07
N PRO A 415 11.51 -35.63 5.40
CA PRO A 415 11.56 -36.80 4.53
C PRO A 415 10.16 -37.44 4.44
N ILE A 416 9.80 -37.89 3.23
CA ILE A 416 8.56 -38.65 3.03
C ILE A 416 8.67 -39.96 3.82
N GLU A 417 7.81 -40.16 4.82
CA GLU A 417 7.64 -41.48 5.44
C GLU A 417 7.06 -42.45 4.39
N VAL A 418 7.95 -43.20 3.72
CA VAL A 418 7.54 -44.41 3.04
C VAL A 418 7.19 -45.40 4.14
N LEU A 419 5.89 -45.59 4.40
CA LEU A 419 5.41 -46.70 5.21
C LEU A 419 6.04 -47.98 4.66
N ALA A 420 7.06 -48.48 5.36
CA ALA A 420 7.67 -49.75 5.05
C ALA A 420 6.61 -50.82 5.35
N ASP A 421 6.01 -51.37 4.30
CA ASP A 421 5.33 -52.65 4.32
C ASP A 421 6.31 -53.65 4.94
N ASP A 422 6.00 -54.10 6.16
CA ASP A 422 6.83 -55.03 6.91
C ASP A 422 6.73 -56.39 6.23
N GLY A 423 7.60 -56.57 5.23
CA GLY A 423 7.79 -57.80 4.48
C GLY A 423 8.16 -58.97 5.41
N THR A 424 7.15 -59.52 6.07
CA THR A 424 7.16 -60.84 6.66
C THR A 424 6.84 -61.81 5.54
N GLU A 425 7.89 -62.48 5.06
CA GLU A 425 7.78 -63.62 4.16
C GLU A 425 6.79 -64.64 4.75
N SER A 426 5.62 -64.75 4.12
CA SER A 426 4.87 -66.01 4.11
C SER A 426 4.30 -66.20 2.71
N GLY A 427 4.94 -67.07 1.94
CA GLY A 427 4.40 -67.58 0.70
C GLY A 427 3.17 -68.45 1.00
N ASP A 428 2.02 -68.08 0.44
CA ASP A 428 1.34 -68.91 -0.56
C ASP A 428 -0.04 -68.31 -0.93
N SER A 429 -0.20 -68.04 -2.24
CA SER A 429 -1.39 -68.37 -3.05
C SER A 429 -2.64 -67.44 -3.09
N VAL A 430 -2.61 -66.55 -4.11
CA VAL A 430 -3.62 -66.21 -5.19
C VAL A 430 -4.96 -65.48 -4.85
N PRO A 431 -5.67 -64.88 -5.86
CA PRO A 431 -5.44 -63.62 -6.60
C PRO A 431 -6.54 -62.55 -6.31
N GLY A 432 -6.15 -61.29 -6.19
CA GLY A 432 -7.06 -60.15 -6.13
C GLY A 432 -7.34 -59.57 -7.53
N PHE A 433 -8.62 -59.47 -7.86
CA PHE A 433 -9.19 -58.87 -9.07
C PHE A 433 -8.66 -57.48 -9.40
N SER A 434 -8.52 -57.24 -10.71
CA SER A 434 -8.24 -55.95 -11.36
C SER A 434 -9.39 -54.94 -11.20
N ILE A 435 -9.05 -53.65 -11.30
CA ILE A 435 -9.67 -52.56 -12.12
C ILE A 435 -9.52 -51.21 -11.37
N LEU A 436 -8.67 -50.28 -11.79
CA LEU A 436 -8.85 -49.24 -12.84
C LEU A 436 -9.89 -48.15 -12.47
N LEU A 437 -9.43 -46.90 -12.36
CA LEU A 437 -10.01 -45.61 -12.86
C LEU A 437 -9.39 -44.43 -12.04
N VAL A 438 -8.51 -43.58 -12.59
CA VAL A 438 -8.72 -42.43 -13.53
C VAL A 438 -9.36 -41.23 -12.80
N LEU A 439 -8.61 -40.18 -12.45
CA LEU A 439 -8.23 -38.97 -13.23
C LEU A 439 -9.35 -37.91 -13.35
N SER A 440 -8.96 -36.65 -13.08
CA SER A 440 -9.47 -35.39 -13.67
C SER A 440 -10.69 -34.68 -13.06
N SER A 441 -10.49 -33.40 -12.70
CA SER A 441 -11.52 -32.34 -12.64
C SER A 441 -10.81 -31.01 -12.95
N VAL A 442 -10.71 -30.52 -14.21
CA VAL A 442 -11.70 -30.04 -15.20
C VAL A 442 -12.23 -28.62 -14.91
N LEU A 443 -11.75 -27.72 -15.76
CA LEU A 443 -12.24 -26.39 -16.11
C LEU A 443 -13.64 -26.41 -16.77
N CYS A 444 -14.34 -25.30 -16.51
CA CYS A 444 -15.36 -24.62 -17.31
C CYS A 444 -16.77 -25.23 -17.51
N ALA A 445 -17.73 -24.39 -17.10
CA ALA A 445 -19.13 -24.40 -17.48
C ALA A 445 -19.35 -24.03 -18.96
N VAL A 446 -20.51 -24.44 -19.52
CA VAL A 446 -21.51 -23.56 -20.17
C VAL A 446 -22.74 -24.40 -20.59
N VAL A 447 -23.87 -24.09 -19.96
CA VAL A 447 -25.24 -23.85 -20.48
C VAL A 447 -25.71 -24.61 -21.74
N VAL A 448 -26.85 -25.30 -21.66
CA VAL A 448 -28.12 -24.93 -22.31
C VAL A 448 -29.23 -25.95 -21.97
N SER A 449 -30.38 -25.39 -21.59
CA SER A 449 -31.65 -26.04 -21.27
C SER A 449 -32.18 -27.00 -22.34
N ARG A 450 -32.93 -28.04 -21.93
CA ARG A 450 -34.38 -28.20 -22.24
C ARG A 450 -34.95 -29.56 -21.82
N ARG A 451 -35.93 -29.49 -20.90
CA ARG A 451 -37.31 -30.04 -20.96
C ARG A 451 -37.58 -31.56 -21.13
N ARG A 452 -38.55 -31.96 -20.27
CA ARG A 452 -39.56 -33.04 -20.37
C ARG A 452 -39.03 -34.44 -20.01
N HIS A 453 -39.62 -35.20 -19.10
CA HIS A 453 -41.01 -35.26 -18.64
C HIS A 453 -41.10 -35.61 -17.16
#